data_AF-A0A6V7I3R4-F1
#
_entry.id   AF-A0A6V7I3R4-F1
#
_cell.length_a   1.000
_cell.length_b   1.000
_cell.length_c   1.000
_cell.angle_alpha   90.00
_cell.angle_beta   90.00
_cell.angle_gamma   90.00
#
_symmetry.space_group_name_H-M   'P 1'
#
loop_
_entity.id
_entity.type
_entity.pdbx_description
1 polymer ?
#
loop_
_entity_poly.entity_id
_entity_poly.type
_entity_poly.pdbx_seq_one_letter_code
_entity_poly.pdbx_strand_id
1 'polypeptide(L)'
;PYWGYDMRRNLETAWDLHGHYSTDVFTSESVKIINNHNDTQPLFLYIAHGAVHSSNPYNLLPVPDATVEKFINLTGNYKRQKFASMLCKLDDSVGKIVDALKNKSMLNDTVIIFSTDNGGPAAGYDGNYASNYPLRGVKNTPWE
;
A
#
# COMPACT_ATOMS: atom_id res chain seq x y z
N PRO A 1 -18.02 -16.16 -11.33
CA PRO A 1 -17.20 -15.11 -10.68
C PRO A 1 -17.41 -13.77 -11.40
N TYR A 2 -18.10 -12.83 -10.77
CA TYR A 2 -18.30 -11.49 -11.32
C TYR A 2 -17.04 -10.67 -11.09
N TRP A 3 -16.45 -10.15 -12.17
CA TRP A 3 -15.36 -9.20 -12.13
C TRP A 3 -15.97 -7.82 -12.32
N GLY A 4 -15.55 -6.85 -11.51
CA GLY A 4 -16.11 -5.51 -11.55
C GLY A 4 -15.10 -4.48 -11.05
N TYR A 5 -15.30 -3.24 -11.49
CA TYR A 5 -14.55 -2.10 -10.99
C TYR A 5 -15.28 -1.55 -9.77
N ASP A 6 -14.65 -1.58 -8.60
CA ASP A 6 -15.25 -1.14 -7.33
C ASP A 6 -14.41 -0.06 -6.62
N MET A 7 -13.64 0.71 -7.38
CA MET A 7 -13.01 1.92 -6.87
C MET A 7 -14.02 3.06 -6.91
N ARG A 8 -14.23 3.73 -5.78
CA ARG A 8 -15.28 4.74 -5.62
C ARG A 8 -14.77 6.00 -4.94
N ARG A 9 -15.43 7.12 -5.24
CA ARG A 9 -15.44 8.32 -4.38
C ARG A 9 -16.84 8.47 -3.82
N ASN A 10 -16.99 8.27 -2.51
CA ASN A 10 -18.30 8.13 -1.86
C ASN A 10 -19.12 7.00 -2.53
N LEU A 11 -20.32 7.31 -3.03
CA LEU A 11 -21.18 6.32 -3.70
C LEU A 11 -20.91 6.20 -5.20
N GLU A 12 -20.15 7.13 -5.77
CA GLU A 12 -19.89 7.21 -7.21
C GLU A 12 -18.69 6.38 -7.63
N THR A 13 -18.83 5.71 -8.76
CA THR A 13 -17.72 4.92 -9.34
C THR A 13 -16.66 5.85 -9.92
N ALA A 14 -15.42 5.68 -9.51
CA ALA A 14 -14.31 6.57 -9.87
C ALA A 14 -13.60 6.09 -11.14
N TRP A 15 -14.32 6.04 -12.27
CA TRP A 15 -13.79 5.52 -13.54
C TRP A 15 -12.52 6.22 -14.03
N ASP A 16 -12.31 7.48 -13.63
CA ASP A 16 -11.09 8.25 -13.91
C ASP A 16 -9.82 7.61 -13.32
N LEU A 17 -9.96 6.73 -12.32
CA LEU A 17 -8.85 6.04 -11.66
C LEU A 17 -8.54 4.68 -12.30
N HIS A 18 -9.26 4.28 -13.35
CA HIS A 18 -9.03 3.00 -14.02
C HIS A 18 -7.63 2.94 -14.66
N GLY A 19 -6.89 1.86 -14.41
CA GLY A 19 -5.53 1.68 -14.92
C GLY A 19 -4.43 2.38 -14.10
N HIS A 20 -4.80 3.17 -13.08
CA HIS A 20 -3.84 3.78 -12.18
C HIS A 20 -3.41 2.81 -11.07
N TYR A 21 -2.15 2.90 -10.65
CA TYR A 21 -1.62 2.07 -9.57
C TYR A 21 -2.25 2.47 -8.23
N SER A 22 -2.95 1.54 -7.58
CA SER A 22 -3.81 1.83 -6.42
C SER A 22 -3.06 2.48 -5.26
N THR A 23 -1.81 2.09 -4.99
CA THR A 23 -0.99 2.75 -3.97
C THR A 23 -0.79 4.24 -4.28
N ASP A 24 -0.50 4.60 -5.54
CA ASP A 24 -0.32 5.99 -5.95
C ASP A 24 -1.64 6.77 -5.89
N VAL A 25 -2.76 6.14 -6.23
CA VAL A 25 -4.12 6.71 -6.09
C VAL A 25 -4.44 7.00 -4.63
N PHE A 26 -4.28 6.04 -3.74
CA PHE A 26 -4.53 6.25 -2.30
C PHE A 26 -3.60 7.30 -1.71
N THR A 27 -2.34 7.34 -2.16
CA THR A 27 -1.39 8.39 -1.75
C THR A 27 -1.91 9.77 -2.15
N SER A 28 -2.27 9.96 -3.42
CA SER A 28 -2.66 11.28 -3.95
C SER A 28 -3.97 11.77 -3.34
N GLU A 29 -4.95 10.90 -3.15
CA GLU A 29 -6.22 11.24 -2.48
C GLU A 29 -5.98 11.59 -1.00
N SER A 30 -5.10 10.87 -0.29
CA SER A 30 -4.77 11.18 1.10
C SER A 30 -4.09 12.53 1.25
N VAL A 31 -3.10 12.82 0.39
CA VAL A 31 -2.42 14.12 0.34
C VAL A 31 -3.40 15.24 -0.01
N LYS A 32 -4.33 14.99 -0.94
CA LYS A 32 -5.38 15.95 -1.29
C LYS A 32 -6.31 16.24 -0.12
N ILE A 33 -6.70 15.22 0.65
CA ILE A 33 -7.52 15.40 1.86
C ILE A 33 -6.77 16.28 2.86
N ILE A 34 -5.51 15.94 3.18
CA ILE A 34 -4.68 16.69 4.14
C ILE A 34 -4.52 18.16 3.70
N ASN A 35 -4.15 18.40 2.44
CA ASN A 35 -3.91 19.77 1.94
C ASN A 35 -5.17 20.64 1.96
N ASN A 36 -6.35 20.05 1.75
CA ASN A 36 -7.62 20.77 1.72
C ASN A 36 -8.37 20.73 3.07
N HIS A 37 -7.81 20.08 4.10
CA HIS A 37 -8.43 19.97 5.41
C HIS A 37 -8.46 21.31 6.13
N ASN A 38 -9.56 21.58 6.83
CA ASN A 38 -9.70 22.72 7.72
C ASN A 38 -9.06 22.38 9.08
N ASP A 39 -7.91 22.99 9.37
CA ASP A 39 -7.09 22.74 10.55
C ASP A 39 -7.74 23.17 11.88
N THR A 40 -8.89 23.85 11.86
CA THR A 40 -9.69 24.12 13.06
C THR A 40 -10.53 22.93 13.53
N GLN A 41 -10.62 21.85 12.74
CA GLN A 41 -11.33 20.62 13.09
C GLN A 41 -10.35 19.44 13.14
N PRO A 42 -10.50 18.49 14.06
CA PRO A 42 -9.65 17.31 14.09
C PRO A 42 -9.85 16.44 12.83
N LEU A 43 -8.76 15.91 12.29
CA LEU A 43 -8.79 14.98 11.15
C LEU A 43 -8.67 13.53 11.66
N PHE A 44 -9.62 12.68 11.27
CA PHE A 44 -9.45 11.24 11.29
C PHE A 44 -9.34 10.73 9.85
N LEU A 45 -8.20 10.12 9.51
CA LEU A 45 -7.93 9.59 8.18
C LEU A 45 -7.48 8.14 8.29
N TYR A 46 -8.28 7.23 7.75
CA TYR A 46 -7.96 5.80 7.67
C TYR A 46 -7.56 5.44 6.24
N ILE A 47 -6.32 4.97 6.06
CA ILE A 47 -5.75 4.66 4.75
C ILE A 47 -5.45 3.15 4.71
N ALA A 48 -6.38 2.39 4.14
CA ALA A 48 -6.23 0.95 3.96
C ALA A 48 -5.58 0.63 2.61
N HIS A 49 -4.26 0.71 2.54
CA HIS A 49 -3.54 0.33 1.32
C HIS A 49 -3.77 -1.16 0.99
N GLY A 50 -3.98 -1.45 -0.31
CA GLY A 50 -3.99 -2.82 -0.81
C GLY A 50 -2.58 -3.40 -0.98
N ALA A 51 -1.56 -2.56 -1.11
CA ALA A 51 -0.17 -3.02 -1.06
C ALA A 51 0.13 -3.55 0.36
N VAL A 52 0.78 -4.69 0.54
CA VAL A 52 1.51 -5.50 -0.45
C VAL A 52 0.82 -6.83 -0.81
N HIS A 53 -0.52 -6.85 -0.80
CA HIS A 53 -1.32 -8.03 -1.08
C HIS A 53 -1.13 -8.51 -2.54
N SER A 54 -1.24 -9.83 -2.75
CA SER A 54 -1.32 -10.39 -4.10
C SER A 54 -2.57 -9.88 -4.82
N SER A 55 -2.45 -9.40 -6.04
CA SER A 55 -3.57 -8.83 -6.79
C SER A 55 -4.28 -9.87 -7.66
N ASN A 56 -4.38 -9.62 -8.96
CA ASN A 56 -5.15 -10.46 -9.88
C ASN A 56 -4.32 -11.67 -10.38
N PRO A 57 -4.96 -12.76 -10.82
CA PRO A 57 -4.28 -13.99 -11.25
C PRO A 57 -3.37 -13.80 -12.47
N TYR A 58 -3.55 -12.74 -13.25
CA TYR A 58 -2.73 -12.43 -14.42
C TYR A 58 -1.48 -11.61 -14.07
N ASN A 59 -1.49 -10.88 -12.96
CA ASN A 59 -0.36 -10.13 -12.41
C ASN A 59 -0.47 -10.07 -10.88
N LEU A 60 0.07 -11.10 -10.23
CA LEU A 60 -0.06 -11.30 -8.78
C LEU A 60 0.62 -10.20 -7.96
N LEU A 61 1.74 -9.66 -8.43
CA LEU A 61 2.47 -8.60 -7.73
C LEU A 61 2.65 -7.41 -8.68
N PRO A 62 1.57 -6.66 -8.99
CA PRO A 62 1.65 -5.56 -9.93
C PRO A 62 2.48 -4.43 -9.31
N VAL A 63 3.47 -3.94 -10.03
CA VAL A 63 4.31 -2.80 -9.64
C VAL A 63 4.96 -2.23 -10.89
N PRO A 64 5.20 -0.90 -10.99
CA PRO A 64 5.89 -0.34 -12.14
C PRO A 64 7.30 -0.91 -12.31
N ASP A 65 7.67 -1.26 -13.54
CA ASP A 65 8.96 -1.91 -13.85
C ASP A 65 10.17 -1.09 -13.38
N ALA A 66 10.12 0.23 -13.56
CA ALA A 66 11.15 1.15 -13.08
C ALA A 66 11.38 1.09 -11.56
N THR A 67 10.40 0.63 -10.79
CA THR A 67 10.58 0.39 -9.35
C THR A 67 11.31 -0.93 -9.11
N VAL A 68 11.04 -1.95 -9.93
CA VAL A 68 11.68 -3.28 -9.83
C VAL A 68 13.18 -3.20 -10.15
N GLU A 69 13.56 -2.34 -11.08
CA GLU A 69 14.97 -2.09 -11.43
C GLU A 69 15.83 -1.70 -10.22
N LYS A 70 15.25 -0.96 -9.24
CA LYS A 70 15.93 -0.59 -7.99
C LYS A 70 16.31 -1.81 -7.12
N PHE A 71 15.63 -2.94 -7.33
CA PHE A 71 15.78 -4.17 -6.55
C PHE A 71 16.39 -5.32 -7.35
N ILE A 72 16.95 -5.06 -8.55
CA ILE A 72 17.55 -6.10 -9.41
C ILE A 72 18.65 -6.91 -8.70
N ASN A 73 19.37 -6.27 -7.78
CA ASN A 73 20.45 -6.87 -7.00
C ASN A 73 19.99 -7.45 -5.65
N LEU A 74 18.70 -7.35 -5.31
CA LEU A 74 18.17 -7.95 -4.09
C LEU A 74 18.27 -9.48 -4.21
N THR A 75 18.93 -10.11 -3.24
CA THR A 75 19.07 -11.56 -3.16
C THR A 75 17.69 -12.22 -3.06
N GLY A 76 17.50 -13.30 -3.82
CA GLY A 76 16.23 -14.01 -3.92
C GLY A 76 15.79 -14.17 -5.37
N ASN A 77 14.53 -14.53 -5.58
CA ASN A 77 13.96 -14.64 -6.92
C ASN A 77 13.29 -13.32 -7.34
N TYR A 78 13.03 -13.19 -8.65
CA TYR A 78 12.36 -12.03 -9.23
C TYR A 78 11.03 -11.65 -8.54
N LYS A 79 10.29 -12.62 -8.00
CA LYS A 79 9.02 -12.36 -7.31
C LYS A 79 9.23 -11.72 -5.93
N ARG A 80 10.32 -12.06 -5.23
CA ARG A 80 10.77 -11.34 -4.01
C ARG A 80 11.17 -9.91 -4.35
N GLN A 81 11.81 -9.69 -5.50
CA GLN A 81 12.15 -8.34 -5.98
C GLN A 81 10.88 -7.52 -6.22
N LYS A 82 9.88 -8.06 -6.93
CA LYS A 82 8.57 -7.41 -7.12
C LYS A 82 7.86 -7.10 -5.80
N PHE A 83 7.86 -8.03 -4.84
CA PHE A 83 7.31 -7.79 -3.50
C PHE A 83 8.01 -6.60 -2.82
N ALA A 84 9.35 -6.59 -2.81
CA ALA A 84 10.12 -5.50 -2.22
C ALA A 84 9.85 -4.16 -2.91
N SER A 85 9.62 -4.17 -4.23
CA SER A 85 9.24 -2.97 -4.98
C SER A 85 7.84 -2.46 -4.61
N MET A 86 6.86 -3.34 -4.42
CA MET A 86 5.54 -2.96 -3.92
C MET A 86 5.62 -2.37 -2.51
N LEU A 87 6.44 -2.97 -1.64
CA LEU A 87 6.69 -2.47 -0.29
C LEU A 87 7.36 -1.09 -0.31
N CYS A 88 8.34 -0.89 -1.18
CA CYS A 88 8.97 0.42 -1.38
C CYS A 88 7.97 1.49 -1.83
N LYS A 89 7.00 1.14 -2.70
CA LYS A 89 5.94 2.08 -3.10
C LYS A 89 4.99 2.42 -1.96
N LEU A 90 4.74 1.48 -1.04
CA LEU A 90 3.97 1.74 0.17
C LEU A 90 4.74 2.67 1.11
N ASP A 91 6.05 2.44 1.28
CA ASP A 91 6.92 3.33 2.07
C ASP A 91 6.97 4.75 1.48
N ASP A 92 7.13 4.89 0.16
CA ASP A 92 7.03 6.17 -0.55
C ASP A 92 5.68 6.88 -0.29
N SER A 93 4.58 6.12 -0.23
CA SER A 93 3.24 6.66 0.09
C SER A 93 3.21 7.24 1.50
N VAL A 94 3.67 6.48 2.49
CA VAL A 94 3.74 6.92 3.89
C VAL A 94 4.58 8.19 4.01
N GLY A 95 5.75 8.23 3.37
CA GLY A 95 6.61 9.42 3.34
C GLY A 95 5.87 10.65 2.81
N LYS A 96 5.18 10.53 1.67
CA LYS A 96 4.40 11.64 1.09
C LYS A 96 3.25 12.13 1.98
N ILE A 97 2.59 11.21 2.69
CA ILE A 97 1.52 11.55 3.64
C ILE A 97 2.08 12.32 4.84
N VAL A 98 3.19 11.85 5.41
CA VAL A 98 3.91 12.53 6.51
C VAL A 98 4.39 13.91 6.07
N ASP A 99 4.97 14.02 4.87
CA ASP A 99 5.40 15.28 4.29
C ASP A 99 4.24 16.25 4.06
N ALA A 100 3.07 15.76 3.63
CA ALA A 100 1.88 16.59 3.47
C ALA A 100 1.41 17.16 4.83
N LEU A 101 1.36 16.34 5.88
CA LEU A 101 1.04 16.78 7.24
C LEU A 101 2.04 17.82 7.74
N LYS A 102 3.34 17.60 7.48
CA LYS A 102 4.42 18.53 7.85
C LYS A 102 4.28 19.86 7.12
N ASN A 103 4.08 19.83 5.80
CA ASN A 103 3.93 21.02 4.95
C ASN A 103 2.67 21.82 5.31
N LYS A 104 1.63 21.15 5.81
CA LYS A 104 0.40 21.77 6.31
C LYS A 104 0.49 22.21 7.78
N SER A 105 1.66 22.05 8.43
CA SER A 105 1.88 22.34 9.87
C SER A 105 0.98 21.54 10.83
N MET A 106 0.43 20.41 10.39
CA MET A 106 -0.43 19.54 11.21
C MET A 106 0.35 18.44 11.94
N LEU A 107 1.56 18.10 11.46
CA LEU A 107 2.31 16.94 11.97
C LEU A 107 2.59 17.00 13.49
N ASN A 108 2.81 18.19 14.04
CA ASN A 108 3.12 18.37 15.47
C ASN A 108 1.95 18.00 16.40
N ASP A 109 0.72 17.97 15.88
CA ASP A 109 -0.50 17.59 16.61
C ASP A 109 -1.19 16.40 15.93
N THR A 110 -0.40 15.49 15.35
CA THR A 110 -0.90 14.27 14.70
C THR A 110 -0.34 13.02 15.38
N VAL A 111 -1.22 12.07 15.68
CA VAL A 111 -0.82 10.70 16.03
C VAL A 111 -0.92 9.81 14.79
N ILE A 112 0.20 9.22 14.40
CA ILE A 112 0.26 8.29 13.27
C ILE A 112 0.34 6.86 13.80
N ILE A 113 -0.60 6.02 13.38
CA ILE A 113 -0.59 4.57 13.66
C ILE A 113 -0.37 3.86 12.33
N PHE A 114 0.73 3.12 12.23
CA PHE A 114 1.02 2.24 11.10
C PHE A 114 0.93 0.78 11.56
N SER A 115 0.15 -0.02 10.86
CA SER A 115 -0.09 -1.43 11.21
C SER A 115 -0.42 -2.26 9.96
N THR A 116 -0.33 -3.58 10.10
CA THR A 116 -0.72 -4.57 9.09
C THR A 116 -1.97 -5.31 9.56
N ASP A 117 -2.77 -5.81 8.62
CA ASP A 117 -4.00 -6.55 8.92
C ASP A 117 -3.76 -8.03 9.27
N ASN A 118 -2.63 -8.60 8.83
CA ASN A 118 -2.15 -9.94 9.18
C ASN A 118 -0.64 -10.11 8.87
N GLY A 119 -0.09 -11.27 9.23
CA GLY A 119 1.28 -11.67 8.89
C GLY A 119 1.46 -11.91 7.39
N GLY A 120 2.70 -11.78 6.91
CA GLY A 120 3.01 -11.88 5.49
C GLY A 120 2.69 -13.25 4.88
N PRO A 121 2.15 -13.30 3.65
CA PRO A 121 2.06 -14.53 2.87
C PRO A 121 3.46 -14.89 2.33
N ALA A 122 4.27 -15.53 3.17
CA ALA A 122 5.68 -15.81 2.87
C ALA A 122 5.87 -17.05 1.99
N ALA A 123 7.08 -17.17 1.42
CA ALA A 123 7.55 -18.37 0.70
C ALA A 123 6.65 -18.85 -0.46
N GLY A 124 5.93 -17.94 -1.14
CA GLY A 124 5.07 -18.28 -2.28
C GLY A 124 3.60 -18.53 -1.91
N TYR A 125 3.24 -18.52 -0.62
CA TYR A 125 1.86 -18.65 -0.19
C TYR A 125 0.99 -17.55 -0.80
N ASP A 126 -0.20 -17.90 -1.29
CA ASP A 126 -1.14 -16.97 -1.95
C ASP A 126 -0.49 -16.12 -3.07
N GLY A 127 0.51 -16.68 -3.77
CA GLY A 127 1.22 -16.00 -4.86
C GLY A 127 2.15 -14.87 -4.42
N ASN A 128 2.44 -14.75 -3.12
CA ASN A 128 3.21 -13.66 -2.54
C ASN A 128 4.59 -14.14 -2.02
N TYR A 129 5.50 -13.19 -1.79
CA TYR A 129 6.89 -13.46 -1.43
C TYR A 129 7.33 -12.59 -0.26
N ALA A 130 6.42 -12.39 0.70
CA ALA A 130 6.71 -11.74 1.98
C ALA A 130 7.74 -12.55 2.81
N SER A 131 8.19 -11.97 3.91
CA SER A 131 9.06 -12.64 4.87
C SER A 131 8.56 -12.34 6.28
N ASN A 132 8.29 -13.39 7.04
CA ASN A 132 8.00 -13.28 8.48
C ASN A 132 9.19 -13.72 9.33
N TYR A 133 10.31 -14.11 8.72
CA TYR A 133 11.49 -14.56 9.46
C TYR A 133 11.88 -13.52 10.53
N PRO A 134 12.13 -13.93 11.80
CA PRO A 134 12.27 -15.30 12.29
C PRO A 134 10.97 -15.94 12.83
N LEU A 135 9.83 -15.28 12.70
CA LEU A 135 8.53 -15.75 13.21
C LEU A 135 8.05 -16.99 12.46
N ARG A 136 7.22 -17.78 13.14
CA ARG A 136 6.65 -19.01 12.61
C ARG A 136 5.39 -18.69 11.81
N GLY A 137 5.16 -19.43 10.74
CA GLY A 137 3.91 -19.36 10.01
C GLY A 137 3.81 -18.20 9.02
N VAL A 138 2.61 -18.08 8.45
CA VAL A 138 2.25 -17.15 7.39
C VAL A 138 0.80 -16.70 7.56
N LYS A 139 0.34 -15.78 6.71
CA LYS A 139 -1.08 -15.48 6.51
C LYS A 139 -1.92 -16.76 6.62
N ASN A 140 -3.06 -16.67 7.33
CA ASN A 140 -3.98 -17.79 7.56
C ASN A 140 -3.46 -18.88 8.53
N THR A 141 -2.47 -18.57 9.38
CA THR A 141 -2.03 -19.45 10.48
C THR A 141 -2.09 -18.70 11.83
N PRO A 142 -2.30 -19.39 12.97
CA PRO A 142 -2.40 -18.76 14.29
C PRO A 142 -1.04 -18.58 14.98
N TRP A 143 0.05 -18.66 14.22
CA TRP A 143 1.39 -18.38 14.73
C TRP A 143 1.64 -16.86 14.79
N GLU A 144 2.76 -16.47 15.38
CA GLU A 144 3.25 -15.08 15.49
C GLU A 144 3.24 -14.30 14.16
#